data_AF-A0A937A3S5-F1
#
_entry.id   AF-A0A937A3S5-F1
#
_cell.length_a   1.000
_cell.length_b   1.000
_cell.length_c   1.000
_cell.angle_alpha   90.00
_cell.angle_beta   90.00
_cell.angle_gamma   90.00
#
_symmetry.space_group_name_H-M   'P 1'
#
loop_
_entity.id
_entity.type
_entity.pdbx_description
1 polymer ?
#
loop_
_entity_poly.entity_id
_entity_poly.type
_entity_poly.pdbx_seq_one_letter_code
_entity_poly.pdbx_strand_id
1 'polypeptide(L)'
;MKLYWSGTTRYHDWYKNRNEIPRQIFENINDLQVFDQVEWMYEGMYEDEKKPVEKGFDVIQYLLKIKEKKNGSFCVNLGSSKPFDWEANLLLFPYVSSMKQIRGMNRFNFYFQSDHFLADDGSDLLAETFKKAHTIQDTEFAFIHPNDRYSELTDSLDGEYQNPLTFGPMFNGIFWLIFLGKQHLDFFDIEKLQNIKCYQHEWVNNNEGLYMRMTKNILDVITPEIERDMFQLTKQFKEALLVDI
;
A
#
# COMPACT_ATOMS: atom_id res chain seq x y z
N MET A 1 5.00 17.54 -0.99
CA MET A 1 3.62 16.99 -0.84
C MET A 1 3.76 15.67 -0.10
N LYS A 2 2.91 15.38 0.90
CA LYS A 2 3.02 14.10 1.62
C LYS A 2 2.39 12.99 0.77
N LEU A 3 3.17 11.98 0.43
CA LEU A 3 2.70 10.76 -0.21
C LEU A 3 2.25 9.76 0.84
N TYR A 4 1.29 8.93 0.45
CA TYR A 4 0.82 7.79 1.21
C TYR A 4 0.97 6.54 0.35
N TRP A 5 1.79 5.63 0.84
CA TRP A 5 2.00 4.30 0.29
C TRP A 5 1.33 3.28 1.23
N SER A 6 0.40 2.49 0.71
CA SER A 6 -0.18 1.36 1.44
C SER A 6 0.06 0.02 0.76
N GLY A 7 0.20 -1.04 1.55
CA GLY A 7 0.16 -2.42 1.11
C GLY A 7 -0.66 -3.26 2.08
N THR A 8 -1.48 -4.16 1.54
CA THR A 8 -2.43 -4.97 2.32
C THR A 8 -2.52 -6.39 1.82
N THR A 9 -2.89 -7.29 2.72
CA THR A 9 -3.28 -8.66 2.38
C THR A 9 -4.12 -9.34 3.44
N ARG A 10 -5.03 -10.20 2.99
CA ARG A 10 -5.74 -11.18 3.82
C ARG A 10 -5.27 -12.62 3.60
N TYR A 11 -4.36 -12.86 2.66
CA TYR A 11 -3.97 -14.21 2.25
C TYR A 11 -2.49 -14.55 2.48
N HIS A 12 -1.62 -13.55 2.59
CA HIS A 12 -0.19 -13.78 2.82
C HIS A 12 0.16 -13.64 4.30
N ASP A 13 0.82 -14.68 4.83
CA ASP A 13 1.34 -14.71 6.19
C ASP A 13 2.60 -13.85 6.32
N TRP A 14 2.42 -12.61 6.78
CA TRP A 14 3.52 -11.68 7.03
C TRP A 14 4.30 -11.98 8.31
N TYR A 15 3.89 -12.95 9.14
CA TYR A 15 4.74 -13.46 10.24
C TYR A 15 5.70 -14.56 9.78
N LYS A 16 5.41 -15.19 8.64
CA LYS A 16 6.20 -16.28 8.07
C LYS A 16 7.67 -15.89 7.93
N ASN A 17 8.55 -16.88 8.10
CA ASN A 17 9.99 -16.74 7.91
C ASN A 17 10.63 -15.56 8.67
N ARG A 18 10.12 -15.26 9.89
CA ARG A 18 10.56 -14.13 10.73
C ARG A 18 10.26 -12.77 10.12
N ASN A 19 9.00 -12.56 9.76
CA ASN A 19 8.52 -11.28 9.23
C ASN A 19 9.23 -10.87 7.93
N GLU A 20 9.47 -11.86 7.06
CA GLU A 20 10.24 -11.68 5.82
C GLU A 20 9.64 -10.60 4.90
N ILE A 21 8.31 -10.62 4.72
CA ILE A 21 7.62 -9.68 3.82
C ILE A 21 7.70 -8.24 4.32
N PRO A 22 7.29 -7.90 5.57
CA PRO A 22 7.48 -6.55 6.10
C PRO A 22 8.92 -6.08 6.02
N ARG A 23 9.89 -6.96 6.32
CA ARG A 23 11.32 -6.64 6.21
C ARG A 23 11.71 -6.24 4.79
N GLN A 24 11.33 -7.03 3.79
CA GLN A 24 11.61 -6.73 2.38
C GLN A 24 10.98 -5.42 1.94
N ILE A 25 9.75 -5.10 2.38
CA ILE A 25 9.11 -3.82 2.10
C ILE A 25 9.97 -2.66 2.64
N PHE A 26 10.37 -2.73 3.91
CA PHE A 26 11.23 -1.70 4.51
C PHE A 26 12.61 -1.61 3.83
N GLU A 27 13.23 -2.74 3.49
CA GLU A 27 14.51 -2.78 2.76
C GLU A 27 14.39 -2.10 1.39
N ASN A 28 13.35 -2.40 0.62
CA ASN A 28 13.11 -1.75 -0.67
C ASN A 28 12.85 -0.24 -0.50
N ILE A 29 12.08 0.19 0.49
CA ILE A 29 11.84 1.62 0.73
C ILE A 29 13.12 2.33 1.17
N ASN A 30 14.03 1.64 1.88
CA ASN A 30 15.32 2.20 2.27
C ASN A 30 16.19 2.55 1.04
N ASP A 31 16.05 1.82 -0.07
CA ASP A 31 16.75 2.13 -1.33
C ASP A 31 16.34 3.50 -1.91
N LEU A 32 15.17 4.03 -1.53
CA LEU A 32 14.72 5.37 -1.91
C LEU A 32 15.38 6.49 -1.11
N GLN A 33 16.14 6.16 -0.05
CA GLN A 33 16.78 7.14 0.85
C GLN A 33 15.80 8.14 1.48
N VAL A 34 14.53 7.75 1.61
CA VAL A 34 13.45 8.57 2.21
C VAL A 34 13.38 8.42 3.72
N PHE A 35 14.01 7.38 4.28
CA PHE A 35 14.24 7.23 5.70
C PHE A 35 15.69 6.79 5.95
N ASP A 36 16.28 7.30 7.05
CA ASP A 36 17.66 7.00 7.46
C ASP A 36 17.70 6.43 8.88
N GLN A 37 17.03 7.11 9.81
CA GLN A 37 16.96 6.70 11.21
C GLN A 37 15.53 6.76 11.73
N VAL A 38 15.20 5.91 12.70
CA VAL A 38 13.97 6.04 13.49
C VAL A 38 14.24 6.94 14.69
N GLU A 39 13.39 7.93 14.95
CA GLU A 39 13.53 8.84 16.11
C GLU A 39 12.51 8.51 17.20
N TRP A 40 11.35 7.97 16.82
CA TRP A 40 10.32 7.59 17.76
C TRP A 40 9.57 6.34 17.31
N MET A 41 8.96 5.65 18.27
CA MET A 41 8.05 4.53 18.04
C MET A 41 6.97 4.42 19.11
N TYR A 42 5.89 3.72 18.81
CA TYR A 42 4.98 3.17 19.81
C TYR A 42 4.28 1.91 19.31
N GLU A 43 3.94 1.00 20.22
CA GLU A 43 3.16 -0.20 19.93
C GLU A 43 1.70 0.03 20.30
N GLY A 44 0.79 -0.15 19.34
CA GLY A 44 -0.64 0.10 19.53
C GLY A 44 -1.36 0.56 18.27
N MET A 45 -2.68 0.38 18.25
CA MET A 45 -3.55 0.81 17.13
C MET A 45 -3.98 2.29 17.23
N TYR A 46 -4.04 2.83 18.45
CA TYR A 46 -4.44 4.20 18.70
C TYR A 46 -3.19 5.06 18.91
N GLU A 47 -3.31 6.37 18.67
CA GLU A 47 -2.26 7.34 19.03
C GLU A 47 -1.90 7.16 20.50
N ASP A 48 -0.74 6.55 20.73
CA ASP A 48 -0.05 6.58 22.00
C ASP A 48 1.01 7.68 21.92
N GLU A 49 1.53 8.09 23.07
CA GLU A 49 2.62 9.05 23.12
C GLU A 49 3.83 8.53 22.31
N LYS A 50 4.35 9.34 21.38
CA LYS A 50 5.53 9.00 20.58
C LYS A 50 6.74 8.84 21.51
N LYS A 51 7.23 7.61 21.69
CA LYS A 51 8.36 7.31 22.59
C LYS A 51 9.66 7.39 21.80
N PRO A 52 10.65 8.17 22.25
CA PRO A 52 11.94 8.22 21.56
C PRO A 52 12.61 6.84 21.58
N VAL A 53 13.28 6.48 20.50
CA VAL A 53 14.08 5.24 20.43
C VAL A 53 15.55 5.51 20.74
N GLU A 54 16.28 4.44 21.09
CA GLU A 54 17.72 4.52 21.28
C GLU A 54 18.45 4.86 19.97
N LYS A 55 19.58 5.58 20.08
CA LYS A 55 20.43 5.89 18.92
C LYS A 55 20.93 4.59 18.27
N GLY A 56 20.80 4.49 16.95
CA GLY A 56 21.16 3.28 16.20
C GLY A 56 20.08 2.21 16.21
N PHE A 57 18.84 2.56 16.56
CA PHE A 57 17.69 1.68 16.38
C PHE A 57 17.59 1.21 14.92
N ASP A 58 17.64 -0.10 14.75
CA ASP A 58 17.53 -0.76 13.45
C ASP A 58 16.13 -1.36 13.33
N VAL A 59 15.31 -0.75 12.47
CA VAL A 59 13.93 -1.20 12.21
C VAL A 59 13.90 -2.63 11.68
N ILE A 60 14.84 -3.02 10.83
CA ILE A 60 14.92 -4.37 10.26
C ILE A 60 15.20 -5.39 11.36
N GLN A 61 16.16 -5.12 12.24
CA GLN A 61 16.45 -5.99 13.39
C GLN A 61 15.31 -6.02 14.41
N TYR A 62 14.59 -4.92 14.58
CA TYR A 62 13.39 -4.90 15.40
C TYR A 62 12.29 -5.79 14.81
N LEU A 63 12.04 -5.70 13.49
CA LEU A 63 11.06 -6.55 12.80
C LEU A 63 11.36 -8.04 12.99
N LEU A 64 12.63 -8.46 12.95
CA LEU A 64 13.03 -9.85 13.20
C LEU A 64 12.69 -10.38 14.60
N LYS A 65 12.50 -9.48 15.59
CA LYS A 65 12.18 -9.84 16.99
C LYS A 65 10.69 -9.94 17.25
N ILE A 66 9.85 -9.41 16.35
CA ILE A 66 8.40 -9.48 16.49
C ILE A 66 7.95 -10.93 16.41
N LYS A 67 7.19 -11.36 17.42
CA LYS A 67 6.61 -12.71 17.48
C LYS A 67 5.11 -12.62 17.29
N GLU A 68 4.57 -13.58 16.54
CA GLU A 68 3.14 -13.75 16.36
C GLU A 68 2.42 -13.92 17.72
N LYS A 69 1.36 -13.14 17.93
CA LYS A 69 0.51 -13.23 19.11
C LYS A 69 -0.68 -14.15 18.79
N LYS A 70 -0.80 -15.31 19.47
CA LYS A 70 -1.84 -16.33 19.20
C LYS A 70 -3.28 -15.80 19.06
N ASN A 71 -3.64 -14.74 19.79
CA ASN A 71 -5.01 -14.22 19.84
C ASN A 71 -5.10 -12.70 19.65
N GLY A 72 -4.10 -12.06 19.04
CA GLY A 72 -4.10 -10.61 18.90
C GLY A 72 -3.34 -10.14 17.68
N SER A 73 -3.59 -8.90 17.28
CA SER A 73 -2.78 -8.19 16.32
C SER A 73 -1.52 -7.63 16.99
N PHE A 74 -0.50 -7.43 16.17
CA PHE A 74 0.62 -6.56 16.48
C PHE A 74 0.48 -5.29 15.65
N CYS A 75 0.69 -4.14 16.27
CA CYS A 75 0.67 -2.86 15.59
C CYS A 75 1.84 -2.03 16.10
N VAL A 76 2.66 -1.54 15.20
CA VAL A 76 3.75 -0.62 15.52
C VAL A 76 3.68 0.60 14.61
N ASN A 77 3.93 1.75 15.22
CA ASN A 77 4.09 3.02 14.54
C ASN A 77 5.51 3.49 14.79
N LEU A 78 6.15 3.99 13.75
CA LEU A 78 7.51 4.50 13.78
C LEU A 78 7.63 5.72 12.89
N GLY A 79 8.58 6.60 13.19
CA GLY A 79 8.83 7.75 12.33
C GLY A 79 10.08 8.51 12.70
N SER A 80 10.38 9.48 11.84
CA SER A 80 11.46 10.44 12.05
C SER A 80 11.22 11.68 11.21
N SER A 81 11.92 12.74 11.58
CA SER A 81 12.08 13.96 10.80
C SER A 81 13.25 13.92 9.81
N LYS A 82 13.98 12.79 9.69
CA LYS A 82 15.22 12.68 8.91
C LYS A 82 15.24 11.51 7.91
N PRO A 83 15.78 11.72 6.69
CA PRO A 83 16.22 13.01 6.15
C PRO A 83 15.05 13.98 5.88
N PHE A 84 13.83 13.43 5.83
CA PHE A 84 12.57 14.16 5.72
C PHE A 84 11.58 13.65 6.77
N ASP A 85 10.47 14.37 6.96
CA ASP A 85 9.36 13.85 7.76
C ASP A 85 8.78 12.58 7.10
N TRP A 86 8.81 11.50 7.85
CA TRP A 86 8.19 10.24 7.46
C TRP A 86 7.64 9.49 8.66
N GLU A 87 6.59 8.70 8.40
CA GLU A 87 5.93 7.85 9.38
C GLU A 87 5.54 6.52 8.73
N ALA A 88 5.67 5.42 9.47
CA ALA A 88 5.20 4.12 9.03
C ALA A 88 4.31 3.48 10.10
N ASN A 89 3.26 2.81 9.66
CA ASN A 89 2.42 1.93 10.48
C ASN A 89 2.49 0.51 9.91
N LEU A 90 2.73 -0.47 10.76
CA LEU A 90 2.68 -1.88 10.42
C LEU A 90 1.69 -2.58 11.34
N LEU A 91 0.69 -3.22 10.74
CA LEU A 91 -0.35 -3.98 11.40
C LEU A 91 -0.29 -5.44 10.93
N LEU A 92 -0.08 -6.36 11.85
CA LEU A 92 0.08 -7.80 11.60
C LEU A 92 -0.95 -8.60 12.39
N PHE A 93 -1.73 -9.41 11.69
CA PHE A 93 -2.68 -10.36 12.27
C PHE A 93 -2.20 -11.80 12.07
N PRO A 94 -2.53 -12.72 13.00
CA PRO A 94 -2.21 -14.13 12.88
C PRO A 94 -2.80 -14.78 11.63
N TYR A 95 -2.05 -15.71 11.04
CA TYR A 95 -2.53 -16.55 9.94
C TYR A 95 -3.29 -17.76 10.47
N VAL A 96 -4.48 -17.99 9.93
CA VAL A 96 -5.37 -19.08 10.35
C VAL A 96 -5.33 -20.16 9.28
N SER A 97 -4.46 -21.16 9.46
CA SER A 97 -4.23 -22.23 8.48
C SER A 97 -5.49 -22.99 8.07
N SER A 98 -6.46 -23.16 8.98
CA SER A 98 -7.74 -23.82 8.66
C SER A 98 -8.63 -23.02 7.71
N MET A 99 -8.48 -21.70 7.69
CA MET A 99 -9.20 -20.79 6.79
C MET A 99 -8.36 -20.37 5.57
N LYS A 100 -7.07 -20.71 5.56
CA LYS A 100 -6.08 -20.28 4.56
C LYS A 100 -6.07 -18.75 4.37
N GLN A 101 -6.25 -18.00 5.46
CA GLN A 101 -6.33 -16.54 5.45
C GLN A 101 -5.86 -15.98 6.80
N ILE A 102 -5.58 -14.69 6.80
CA ILE A 102 -5.32 -13.86 7.98
C ILE A 102 -6.63 -13.57 8.71
N ARG A 103 -6.63 -13.64 10.04
CA ARG A 103 -7.85 -13.43 10.86
C ARG A 103 -8.47 -12.03 10.70
N GLY A 104 -7.67 -11.05 10.30
CA GLY A 104 -8.08 -9.70 9.95
C GLY A 104 -7.49 -9.34 8.59
N MET A 105 -6.53 -8.42 8.59
CA MET A 105 -5.79 -8.01 7.40
C MET A 105 -4.42 -7.48 7.83
N ASN A 106 -3.36 -7.96 7.19
CA ASN A 106 -2.04 -7.36 7.35
C ASN A 106 -2.00 -6.07 6.55
N ARG A 107 -1.41 -5.02 7.12
CA ARG A 107 -1.34 -3.72 6.50
C ARG A 107 -0.02 -3.03 6.81
N PHE A 108 0.52 -2.39 5.80
CA PHE A 108 1.61 -1.46 5.88
C PHE A 108 1.15 -0.12 5.35
N ASN A 109 1.44 0.95 6.07
CA ASN A 109 1.23 2.32 5.62
C ASN A 109 2.55 3.06 5.80
N PHE A 110 2.93 3.85 4.81
CA PHE A 110 4.10 4.70 4.86
C PHE A 110 3.78 6.07 4.29
N TYR A 111 4.11 7.09 5.06
CA TYR A 111 3.88 8.48 4.72
C TYR A 111 5.22 9.18 4.65
N PHE A 112 5.48 9.91 3.57
CA PHE A 112 6.78 10.56 3.34
C PHE A 112 6.64 11.75 2.40
N GLN A 113 7.59 12.68 2.43
CA GLN A 113 7.58 13.83 1.54
C GLN A 113 8.00 13.46 0.11
N SER A 114 7.29 13.99 -0.88
CA SER A 114 7.52 13.75 -2.31
C SER A 114 8.73 14.49 -2.89
N ASP A 115 9.44 15.30 -2.11
CA ASP A 115 10.35 16.35 -2.61
C ASP A 115 11.52 15.81 -3.44
N HIS A 116 11.85 14.52 -3.28
CA HIS A 116 12.87 13.82 -4.07
C HIS A 116 12.35 13.16 -5.36
N PHE A 117 11.03 13.08 -5.54
CA PHE A 117 10.38 12.36 -6.65
C PHE A 117 9.70 13.29 -7.66
N LEU A 118 9.96 14.60 -7.56
CA LEU A 118 9.29 15.66 -8.32
C LEU A 118 9.60 15.63 -9.83
N ALA A 119 10.71 14.99 -10.23
CA ALA A 119 11.07 14.79 -11.63
C ALA A 119 10.68 13.39 -12.12
N ASP A 120 10.57 13.23 -13.44
CA ASP A 120 10.24 11.95 -14.09
C ASP A 120 11.11 10.79 -13.60
N ASP A 121 12.42 10.97 -13.54
CA ASP A 121 13.36 9.95 -13.08
C ASP A 121 13.10 9.54 -11.62
N GLY A 122 12.70 10.49 -10.78
CA GLY A 122 12.33 10.22 -9.39
C GLY A 122 11.00 9.45 -9.31
N SER A 123 10.01 9.85 -10.10
CA SER A 123 8.74 9.12 -10.21
C SER A 123 8.94 7.68 -10.72
N ASP A 124 9.85 7.48 -11.68
CA ASP A 124 10.21 6.16 -12.20
C ASP A 124 10.95 5.30 -11.16
N LEU A 125 11.89 5.88 -10.42
CA LEU A 125 12.55 5.20 -9.29
C LEU A 125 11.56 4.76 -8.22
N LEU A 126 10.59 5.62 -7.88
CA LEU A 126 9.53 5.30 -6.94
C LEU A 126 8.64 4.16 -7.44
N ALA A 127 8.25 4.19 -8.72
CA ALA A 127 7.44 3.14 -9.33
C ALA A 127 8.17 1.78 -9.39
N GLU A 128 9.44 1.77 -9.74
CA GLU A 128 10.24 0.53 -9.78
C GLU A 128 10.46 -0.04 -8.38
N THR A 129 10.65 0.81 -7.37
CA THR A 129 10.78 0.37 -5.98
C THR A 129 9.46 -0.19 -5.44
N PHE A 130 8.33 0.42 -5.82
CA PHE A 130 7.00 -0.11 -5.51
C PHE A 130 6.79 -1.53 -6.06
N LYS A 131 7.19 -1.77 -7.31
CA LYS A 131 7.11 -3.11 -7.93
C LYS A 131 7.99 -4.14 -7.24
N LYS A 132 9.18 -3.75 -6.75
CA LYS A 132 10.05 -4.65 -5.99
C LYS A 132 9.45 -5.01 -4.63
N ALA A 133 8.73 -4.09 -4.00
CA ALA A 133 8.16 -4.27 -2.67
C ALA A 133 6.85 -5.09 -2.67
N HIS A 134 6.11 -5.12 -3.78
CA HIS A 134 4.81 -5.76 -3.85
C HIS A 134 4.73 -6.79 -4.96
N THR A 135 4.67 -8.06 -4.60
CA THR A 135 4.54 -9.16 -5.57
C THR A 135 3.28 -9.96 -5.32
N ILE A 136 2.91 -10.84 -6.26
CA ILE A 136 1.77 -11.75 -6.11
C ILE A 136 1.97 -12.77 -4.98
N GLN A 137 3.20 -12.93 -4.48
CA GLN A 137 3.52 -13.84 -3.38
C GLN A 137 3.30 -13.22 -2.01
N ASP A 138 3.24 -11.89 -1.94
CA ASP A 138 3.43 -11.14 -0.70
C ASP A 138 2.32 -10.14 -0.42
N THR A 139 1.69 -9.61 -1.46
CA THR A 139 0.71 -8.52 -1.39
C THR A 139 -0.53 -8.85 -2.20
N GLU A 140 -1.69 -8.49 -1.66
CA GLU A 140 -2.97 -8.63 -2.37
C GLU A 140 -3.35 -7.32 -3.06
N PHE A 141 -3.13 -6.20 -2.37
CA PHE A 141 -3.38 -4.87 -2.90
C PHE A 141 -2.37 -3.88 -2.34
N ALA A 142 -1.85 -3.00 -3.18
CA ALA A 142 -1.02 -1.87 -2.76
C ALA A 142 -1.25 -0.65 -3.64
N PHE A 143 -0.92 0.52 -3.11
CA PHE A 143 -0.95 1.77 -3.88
C PHE A 143 0.00 2.84 -3.33
N ILE A 144 0.27 3.85 -4.17
CA ILE A 144 0.86 5.14 -3.78
C ILE A 144 -0.02 6.27 -4.31
N HIS A 145 -0.30 7.28 -3.48
CA HIS A 145 -1.03 8.48 -3.85
C HIS A 145 -0.68 9.67 -2.94
N PRO A 146 -0.93 10.93 -3.32
CA PRO A 146 -0.89 12.05 -2.40
C PRO A 146 -1.86 11.88 -1.22
N ASN A 147 -1.37 12.05 0.00
CA ASN A 147 -2.12 11.82 1.22
C ASN A 147 -3.37 12.73 1.31
N ASP A 148 -3.20 14.02 1.03
CA ASP A 148 -4.23 15.03 1.25
C ASP A 148 -5.37 14.95 0.21
N ARG A 149 -5.18 14.22 -0.89
CA ARG A 149 -6.17 14.03 -1.96
C ARG A 149 -6.80 12.64 -1.95
N TYR A 150 -6.22 11.70 -1.21
CA TYR A 150 -6.69 10.32 -1.16
C TYR A 150 -8.13 10.21 -0.62
N SER A 151 -8.48 10.97 0.42
CA SER A 151 -9.84 10.95 1.00
C SER A 151 -10.88 11.65 0.13
N GLU A 152 -10.46 12.59 -0.72
CA GLU A 152 -11.41 13.23 -1.65
C GLU A 152 -11.88 12.25 -2.73
N LEU A 153 -11.03 11.32 -3.17
CA LEU A 153 -11.41 10.23 -4.07
C LEU A 153 -12.33 9.19 -3.41
N THR A 154 -12.25 9.03 -2.08
CA THR A 154 -13.13 8.10 -1.35
C THR A 154 -14.55 8.64 -1.13
N ASP A 155 -14.70 9.96 -1.11
CA ASP A 155 -15.94 10.62 -0.67
C ASP A 155 -16.77 11.25 -1.81
N SER A 156 -16.21 11.41 -3.03
CA SER A 156 -16.80 12.26 -4.09
C SER A 156 -17.43 11.53 -5.29
N LEU A 157 -17.51 10.20 -5.26
CA LEU A 157 -18.38 9.47 -6.20
C LEU A 157 -19.81 9.55 -5.68
N ASP A 158 -20.72 10.18 -6.42
CA ASP A 158 -22.16 10.26 -6.08
C ASP A 158 -22.71 8.89 -5.64
N GLY A 159 -23.05 8.80 -4.35
CA GLY A 159 -23.53 7.59 -3.68
C GLY A 159 -22.52 7.08 -2.65
N GLU A 160 -23.02 6.63 -1.50
CA GLU A 160 -22.20 5.90 -0.53
C GLU A 160 -21.43 4.82 -1.30
N TYR A 161 -20.11 4.91 -1.35
CA TYR A 161 -19.28 3.75 -1.60
C TYR A 161 -19.61 2.83 -0.42
N GLN A 162 -20.65 1.99 -0.57
CA GLN A 162 -21.06 1.07 0.47
C GLN A 162 -19.92 0.09 0.57
N ASN A 163 -19.02 0.40 1.49
CA ASN A 163 -17.83 -0.36 1.77
C ASN A 163 -18.24 -1.80 1.90
N PRO A 164 -17.77 -2.69 1.02
CA PRO A 164 -17.89 -4.09 1.33
C PRO A 164 -17.17 -4.30 2.65
N LEU A 165 -17.84 -4.83 3.66
CA LEU A 165 -17.26 -5.06 4.98
C LEU A 165 -15.99 -5.94 4.94
N THR A 166 -15.70 -6.56 3.79
CA THR A 166 -14.48 -7.34 3.51
C THR A 166 -13.52 -6.74 2.46
N PHE A 167 -13.91 -5.73 1.66
CA PHE A 167 -13.09 -5.07 0.61
C PHE A 167 -12.85 -3.57 0.82
N GLY A 168 -13.67 -2.90 1.63
CA GLY A 168 -13.57 -1.46 1.89
C GLY A 168 -12.18 -0.98 2.35
N PRO A 169 -11.36 -1.75 3.07
CA PRO A 169 -9.99 -1.30 3.37
C PRO A 169 -8.97 -1.62 2.26
N MET A 170 -9.35 -2.34 1.19
CA MET A 170 -8.44 -2.87 0.16
C MET A 170 -8.72 -2.36 -1.27
N PHE A 171 -9.82 -1.66 -1.54
CA PHE A 171 -9.98 -0.95 -2.83
C PHE A 171 -10.95 0.22 -2.70
N ASN A 172 -10.41 1.43 -2.58
CA ASN A 172 -11.18 2.67 -2.48
C ASN A 172 -11.29 3.43 -3.81
N GLY A 173 -10.55 3.00 -4.83
CA GLY A 173 -10.49 3.65 -6.13
C GLY A 173 -9.13 3.48 -6.81
N ILE A 174 -8.97 4.18 -7.92
CA ILE A 174 -7.70 4.23 -8.65
C ILE A 174 -6.82 5.33 -8.06
N PHE A 175 -5.55 5.00 -7.85
CA PHE A 175 -4.51 5.86 -7.28
C PHE A 175 -3.45 6.19 -8.32
N TRP A 176 -2.41 6.94 -7.97
CA TRP A 176 -1.34 7.25 -8.93
C TRP A 176 -0.66 5.97 -9.44
N LEU A 177 -0.34 5.06 -8.53
CA LEU A 177 0.23 3.75 -8.80
C LEU A 177 -0.50 2.71 -7.95
N ILE A 178 -0.93 1.60 -8.56
CA ILE A 178 -1.58 0.48 -7.86
C ILE A 178 -0.96 -0.86 -8.26
N PHE A 179 -1.06 -1.83 -7.37
CA PHE A 179 -0.83 -3.24 -7.61
C PHE A 179 -2.04 -4.05 -7.16
N LEU A 180 -2.53 -4.93 -8.02
CA LEU A 180 -3.56 -5.91 -7.72
C LEU A 180 -2.95 -7.30 -7.84
N GLY A 181 -2.94 -8.06 -6.75
CA GLY A 181 -2.51 -9.45 -6.71
C GLY A 181 -3.65 -10.40 -7.07
N LYS A 182 -3.31 -11.68 -7.28
CA LYS A 182 -4.23 -12.72 -7.77
C LYS A 182 -5.55 -12.76 -7.01
N GLN A 183 -5.49 -12.82 -5.67
CA GLN A 183 -6.69 -12.94 -4.85
C GLN A 183 -7.59 -11.70 -4.99
N HIS A 184 -7.02 -10.53 -5.25
CA HIS A 184 -7.80 -9.32 -5.53
C HIS A 184 -8.38 -9.34 -6.95
N LEU A 185 -7.60 -9.82 -7.92
CA LEU A 185 -8.02 -9.95 -9.32
C LEU A 185 -9.16 -10.97 -9.52
N ASP A 186 -9.27 -11.98 -8.66
CA ASP A 186 -10.36 -12.98 -8.68
C ASP A 186 -11.76 -12.35 -8.56
N PHE A 187 -11.86 -11.08 -8.14
CA PHE A 187 -13.11 -10.33 -8.02
C PHE A 187 -13.47 -9.51 -9.26
N PHE A 188 -12.61 -9.50 -10.28
CA PHE A 188 -12.78 -8.70 -11.48
C PHE A 188 -12.87 -9.56 -12.75
N ASP A 189 -13.64 -9.05 -13.70
CA ASP A 189 -13.64 -9.47 -15.09
C ASP A 189 -12.30 -9.03 -15.72
N ILE A 190 -11.41 -10.01 -15.87
CA ILE A 190 -10.05 -9.79 -16.38
C ILE A 190 -10.07 -9.22 -17.80
N GLU A 191 -11.02 -9.62 -18.64
CA GLU A 191 -11.11 -9.09 -20.01
C GLU A 191 -11.45 -7.60 -19.98
N LYS A 192 -12.37 -7.18 -19.11
CA LYS A 192 -12.67 -5.75 -18.92
C LYS A 192 -11.46 -4.98 -18.39
N LEU A 193 -10.77 -5.52 -17.37
CA LEU A 193 -9.56 -4.87 -16.84
C LEU A 193 -8.46 -4.73 -17.89
N GLN A 194 -8.25 -5.75 -18.73
CA GLN A 194 -7.27 -5.72 -19.81
C GLN A 194 -7.49 -4.60 -20.83
N ASN A 195 -8.73 -4.12 -20.96
CA ASN A 195 -9.10 -3.06 -21.90
C ASN A 195 -8.99 -1.66 -21.30
N ILE A 196 -8.66 -1.53 -20.01
CA ILE A 196 -8.50 -0.24 -19.36
C ILE A 196 -7.25 0.47 -19.88
N LYS A 197 -7.40 1.76 -20.21
CA LYS A 197 -6.31 2.60 -20.69
C LYS A 197 -5.86 3.56 -19.60
N CYS A 198 -4.62 3.40 -19.15
CA CYS A 198 -3.90 4.32 -18.28
C CYS A 198 -2.50 4.56 -18.85
N TYR A 199 -1.68 5.40 -18.21
CA TYR A 199 -0.33 5.70 -18.69
C TYR A 199 0.55 4.44 -18.81
N GLN A 200 0.55 3.57 -17.79
CA GLN A 200 1.24 2.29 -17.84
C GLN A 200 0.36 1.20 -17.23
N HIS A 201 0.26 0.09 -17.97
CA HIS A 201 -0.56 -1.06 -17.61
C HIS A 201 0.26 -2.33 -17.85
N GLU A 202 0.57 -3.05 -16.78
CA GLU A 202 1.54 -4.16 -16.82
C GLU A 202 1.00 -5.38 -16.08
N TRP A 203 0.70 -6.45 -16.84
CA TRP A 203 0.35 -7.75 -16.28
C TRP A 203 1.60 -8.58 -16.04
N VAL A 204 1.64 -9.25 -14.89
CA VAL A 204 2.75 -10.11 -14.48
C VAL A 204 2.27 -11.52 -14.18
N ASN A 205 3.21 -12.48 -14.23
CA ASN A 205 2.99 -13.87 -13.84
C ASN A 205 1.73 -14.51 -14.48
N ASN A 206 1.62 -14.46 -15.81
CA ASN A 206 0.47 -15.01 -16.55
C ASN A 206 -0.88 -14.41 -16.12
N ASN A 207 -0.95 -13.09 -15.97
CA ASN A 207 -2.14 -12.33 -15.55
C ASN A 207 -2.57 -12.56 -14.09
N GLU A 208 -1.68 -13.04 -13.23
CA GLU A 208 -1.94 -13.20 -11.78
C GLU A 208 -1.62 -11.93 -10.98
N GLY A 209 -1.05 -10.91 -11.61
CA GLY A 209 -0.85 -9.59 -11.00
C GLY A 209 -0.96 -8.49 -12.03
N LEU A 210 -1.40 -7.32 -11.59
CA LEU A 210 -1.56 -6.14 -12.42
C LEU A 210 -0.96 -4.91 -11.72
N TYR A 211 -0.03 -4.25 -12.39
CA TYR A 211 0.40 -2.90 -12.04
C TYR A 211 -0.25 -1.88 -12.96
N MET A 212 -0.71 -0.78 -12.39
CA MET A 212 -1.22 0.35 -13.15
C MET A 212 -0.68 1.65 -12.61
N ARG A 213 -0.23 2.52 -13.52
CA ARG A 213 0.22 3.87 -13.23
C ARG A 213 -0.59 4.87 -14.06
N MET A 214 -1.11 5.89 -13.41
CA MET A 214 -2.02 6.86 -14.03
C MET A 214 -1.31 7.89 -14.88
N THR A 215 -0.19 8.40 -14.39
CA THR A 215 0.64 9.41 -15.05
C THR A 215 2.10 9.09 -14.85
N LYS A 216 2.94 9.60 -15.75
CA LYS A 216 4.38 9.53 -15.58
C LYS A 216 4.78 10.25 -14.29
N ASN A 217 4.51 11.53 -14.15
CA ASN A 217 4.92 12.26 -12.96
C ASN A 217 3.87 12.13 -11.85
N ILE A 218 4.31 11.84 -10.62
CA ILE A 218 3.43 11.81 -9.43
C ILE A 218 2.77 13.17 -9.18
N LEU A 219 3.40 14.28 -9.58
CA LEU A 219 2.85 15.61 -9.40
C LEU A 219 1.65 15.92 -10.29
N ASP A 220 1.51 15.22 -11.42
CA ASP A 220 0.39 15.44 -12.32
C ASP A 220 -0.92 14.89 -11.75
N VAL A 221 -0.84 13.99 -10.77
CA VAL A 221 -2.00 13.29 -10.21
C VAL A 221 -3.00 14.21 -9.51
N ILE A 222 -2.57 15.41 -9.10
CA ILE A 222 -3.42 16.42 -8.45
C ILE A 222 -3.99 17.44 -9.44
N THR A 223 -3.72 17.28 -10.74
CA THR A 223 -4.27 18.18 -11.76
C THR A 223 -5.73 17.79 -12.04
N PRO A 224 -6.63 18.75 -12.31
CA PRO A 224 -8.04 18.45 -12.54
C PRO A 224 -8.32 17.49 -13.70
N GLU A 225 -7.44 17.48 -14.71
CA GLU A 225 -7.53 16.57 -15.86
C GLU A 225 -7.27 15.14 -15.44
N ILE A 226 -6.17 14.90 -14.72
CA ILE A 226 -5.79 13.56 -14.27
C ILE A 226 -6.74 13.04 -13.20
N GLU A 227 -7.20 13.89 -12.28
CA GLU A 227 -8.21 13.48 -11.30
C GLU A 227 -9.50 13.00 -11.99
N ARG A 228 -9.96 13.71 -13.03
CA ARG A 228 -11.12 13.27 -13.83
C ARG A 228 -10.89 11.90 -14.47
N ASP A 229 -9.71 11.66 -15.02
CA ASP A 229 -9.36 10.37 -15.61
C ASP A 229 -9.33 9.26 -14.56
N MET A 230 -8.79 9.53 -13.37
CA MET A 230 -8.82 8.60 -12.24
C MET A 230 -10.24 8.25 -11.78
N PHE A 231 -11.15 9.23 -11.75
CA PHE A 231 -12.56 8.98 -11.48
C PHE A 231 -13.20 8.10 -12.56
N GLN A 232 -12.92 8.37 -13.83
CA GLN A 232 -13.45 7.57 -14.93
C GLN A 232 -12.92 6.13 -14.89
N LEU A 233 -11.65 5.93 -14.59
CA LEU A 233 -11.10 4.59 -14.41
C LEU A 233 -11.68 3.88 -13.20
N THR A 234 -11.88 4.59 -12.09
CA THR A 234 -12.55 4.01 -10.91
C THR A 234 -13.95 3.49 -11.27
N LYS A 235 -14.71 4.20 -12.13
CA LYS A 235 -15.99 3.70 -12.65
C LYS A 235 -15.84 2.45 -13.50
N GLN A 236 -14.85 2.40 -14.40
CA GLN A 236 -14.57 1.21 -15.22
C GLN A 236 -14.20 0.00 -14.37
N PHE A 237 -13.42 0.20 -13.30
CA PHE A 237 -13.11 -0.83 -12.32
C PHE A 237 -14.36 -1.37 -11.63
N LYS A 238 -15.30 -0.50 -11.25
CA LYS A 238 -16.60 -0.93 -10.69
C LYS A 238 -17.40 -1.77 -11.70
N GLU A 239 -17.46 -1.34 -12.95
CA GLU A 239 -18.13 -2.09 -14.04
C GLU A 239 -17.47 -3.43 -14.34
N ALA A 240 -16.20 -3.60 -13.95
CA ALA A 240 -15.44 -4.83 -14.07
C ALA A 240 -15.61 -5.78 -12.87
N LEU A 241 -16.22 -5.37 -11.75
CA LEU A 241 -16.43 -6.27 -10.62
C LEU A 241 -17.38 -7.43 -11.01
N LEU A 242 -17.01 -8.65 -10.66
CA LEU A 242 -17.80 -9.88 -10.88
C LEU A 242 -18.88 -10.10 -9.82
N VAL A 243 -18.79 -9.36 -8.72
CA VAL A 243 -19.69 -9.48 -7.58
C VAL A 243 -20.37 -8.13 -7.42
N ASP A 244 -21.71 -8.13 -7.40
CA ASP A 244 -22.45 -6.98 -6.87
C ASP A 244 -22.17 -6.96 -5.36
N ILE A 245 -21.40 -5.97 -4.91
CA ILE A 245 -21.02 -5.81 -3.51
C ILE A 245 -21.79 -4.67 -2.86
#